data_AF-A0A2Z3H3C5-F1
#
_entry.id   AF-A0A2Z3H3C5-F1
#
_cell.length_a   1.000
_cell.length_b   1.000
_cell.length_c   1.000
_cell.angle_alpha   90.00
_cell.angle_beta   90.00
_cell.angle_gamma   90.00
#
_symmetry.space_group_name_H-M   'P 1'
#
loop_
_entity.id
_entity.type
_entity.pdbx_description
1 polymer ?
#
loop_
_entity_poly.entity_id
_entity_poly.type
_entity_poly.pdbx_seq_one_letter_code
_entity_poly.pdbx_strand_id
1 'polypeptide(L)'
;MVPLFPESWFAAGVACAESAEYFARCAGHAPERPVRFWRWAAFRDWSEEREELTAEQCQAVYALGEADPDTNLGTAMMCHALLRRRCPPDLRARARGSDRAAVRRTAALR
;
A
#
# COMPACT_ATOMS: atom_id res chain seq x y z
N MET A 1 11.70 -19.36 7.53
CA MET A 1 11.09 -18.78 6.32
C MET A 1 10.85 -17.31 6.61
N VAL A 2 11.33 -16.39 5.78
CA VAL A 2 11.06 -14.95 5.97
C VAL A 2 9.58 -14.72 5.60
N PRO A 3 8.77 -14.09 6.46
CA PRO A 3 7.36 -13.85 6.15
C PRO A 3 7.21 -12.94 4.93
N LEU A 4 6.26 -13.26 4.05
CA LEU A 4 6.02 -12.51 2.81
C LEU A 4 5.66 -11.05 3.09
N PHE A 5 4.88 -10.82 4.16
CA PHE A 5 4.44 -9.50 4.61
C PHE A 5 5.14 -9.11 5.91
N PRO A 6 5.63 -7.87 6.06
CA PRO A 6 6.16 -7.39 7.33
C PRO A 6 5.01 -7.14 8.33
N GLU A 7 5.33 -7.11 9.63
CA GLU A 7 4.34 -6.91 10.71
C GLU A 7 3.53 -5.62 10.56
N SER A 8 4.13 -4.56 10.00
CA SER A 8 3.46 -3.29 9.73
C SER A 8 2.24 -3.43 8.81
N TRP A 9 2.23 -4.42 7.90
CA TRP A 9 1.08 -4.69 7.02
C TRP A 9 -0.09 -5.33 7.77
N PHE A 10 0.20 -6.17 8.77
CA PHE A 10 -0.82 -6.76 9.64
C PHE A 10 -1.37 -5.72 10.60
N ALA A 11 -0.50 -4.88 11.19
CA ALA A 11 -0.91 -3.79 12.07
C ALA A 11 -1.79 -2.75 11.35
N ALA A 12 -1.52 -2.48 10.07
CA ALA A 12 -2.36 -1.62 9.23
C ALA A 12 -3.65 -2.31 8.74
N GLY A 13 -3.84 -3.61 9.03
CA GLY A 13 -4.98 -4.41 8.58
C GLY A 13 -5.00 -4.67 7.07
N VAL A 14 -3.90 -4.41 6.36
CA VAL A 14 -3.74 -4.66 4.91
C VAL A 14 -3.54 -6.16 4.66
N ALA A 15 -2.81 -6.83 5.53
CA ALA A 15 -2.66 -8.28 5.55
C ALA A 15 -3.38 -8.89 6.76
N CYS A 16 -3.97 -10.06 6.58
CA CYS A 16 -4.45 -10.93 7.65
C CYS A 16 -3.79 -12.30 7.50
N ALA A 17 -4.01 -13.22 8.46
CA ALA A 17 -3.44 -14.58 8.37
C ALA A 17 -3.87 -15.30 7.07
N GLU A 18 -5.13 -15.15 6.68
CA GLU A 18 -5.72 -15.79 5.51
C GLU A 18 -5.10 -15.28 4.21
N SER A 19 -5.01 -13.95 4.02
CA SER A 19 -4.39 -13.38 2.83
C SER A 19 -2.88 -13.64 2.80
N ALA A 20 -2.22 -13.64 3.95
CA ALA A 20 -0.80 -13.98 4.05
C ALA A 20 -0.52 -15.42 3.58
N GLU A 21 -1.33 -16.38 4.02
CA GLU A 21 -1.21 -17.77 3.59
C GLU A 21 -1.53 -17.93 2.09
N TYR A 22 -2.61 -17.31 1.61
CA TYR A 22 -2.99 -17.34 0.21
C TYR A 22 -1.87 -16.85 -0.71
N PHE A 23 -1.34 -15.65 -0.45
CA PHE A 23 -0.29 -15.06 -1.28
C PHE A 23 1.06 -15.78 -1.12
N ALA A 24 1.34 -16.39 0.03
CA ALA A 24 2.53 -17.24 0.20
C ALA A 24 2.46 -18.49 -0.69
N ARG A 25 1.29 -19.14 -0.79
CA ARG A 25 1.09 -20.26 -1.73
C ARG A 25 1.24 -19.81 -3.18
N CYS A 26 0.63 -18.69 -3.56
CA CYS A 26 0.77 -18.12 -4.91
C CYS A 26 2.23 -17.83 -5.26
N ALA A 27 3.00 -17.24 -4.34
CA ALA A 27 4.42 -16.98 -4.52
C ALA A 27 5.25 -18.28 -4.70
N GLY A 28 4.88 -19.35 -3.99
CA GLY A 28 5.49 -20.67 -4.16
C GLY A 28 5.26 -21.29 -5.56
N HIS A 29 4.12 -20.99 -6.19
CA HIS A 29 3.79 -21.47 -7.53
C HIS A 29 4.36 -20.64 -8.68
N ALA A 30 4.80 -19.40 -8.39
CA ALA A 30 5.37 -18.48 -9.38
C ALA A 30 6.62 -17.78 -8.80
N PRO A 31 7.71 -18.54 -8.58
CA PRO A 31 8.92 -18.05 -7.92
C PRO A 31 9.71 -17.02 -8.74
N GLU A 32 9.43 -16.89 -10.03
CA GLU A 32 10.01 -15.86 -10.91
C GLU A 32 9.45 -14.45 -10.62
N ARG A 33 8.30 -14.37 -9.94
CA ARG A 33 7.70 -13.09 -9.54
C ARG A 33 8.37 -12.58 -8.26
N PRO A 34 8.89 -11.34 -8.24
CA PRO A 34 9.53 -10.79 -7.05
C PRO A 34 8.50 -10.56 -5.93
N VAL A 35 8.94 -10.59 -4.67
CA VAL A 35 8.10 -10.36 -3.48
C VAL A 35 7.22 -9.10 -3.60
N ARG A 36 7.75 -8.00 -4.17
CA ARG A 36 6.99 -6.75 -4.38
C ARG A 36 5.72 -6.94 -5.20
N PHE A 37 5.71 -7.90 -6.14
CA PHE A 37 4.55 -8.19 -6.99
C PHE A 37 3.41 -8.73 -6.14
N TRP A 38 3.69 -9.71 -5.28
CA TRP A 38 2.69 -10.32 -4.41
C TRP A 38 2.20 -9.36 -3.33
N ARG A 39 3.10 -8.54 -2.78
CA ARG A 39 2.71 -7.47 -1.85
C ARG A 39 1.76 -6.47 -2.50
N TRP A 40 2.08 -6.01 -3.71
CA TRP A 40 1.19 -5.12 -4.45
C TRP A 40 -0.15 -5.77 -4.78
N ALA A 41 -0.16 -7.05 -5.16
CA ALA A 41 -1.38 -7.80 -5.43
C ALA A 41 -2.28 -7.88 -4.17
N ALA A 42 -1.72 -8.22 -3.01
CA ALA A 42 -2.47 -8.28 -1.75
C ALA A 42 -3.01 -6.90 -1.32
N PHE A 43 -2.20 -5.85 -1.49
CA PHE A 43 -2.65 -4.49 -1.19
C PHE A 43 -3.82 -4.06 -2.09
N ARG A 44 -3.76 -4.38 -3.38
CA ARG A 44 -4.84 -4.09 -4.32
C ARG A 44 -6.10 -4.85 -3.98
N ASP A 45 -5.99 -6.15 -3.74
CA ASP A 45 -7.09 -7.02 -3.33
C ASP A 45 -7.80 -6.44 -2.09
N TRP A 46 -7.04 -6.18 -1.03
CA TRP A 46 -7.53 -5.52 0.18
C TRP A 46 -8.24 -4.18 -0.10
N SER A 47 -7.70 -3.37 -1.00
CA SER A 47 -8.31 -2.07 -1.31
C SER A 47 -9.53 -2.17 -2.22
N GLU A 48 -9.62 -3.18 -3.07
CA GLU A 48 -10.70 -3.38 -4.04
C GLU A 48 -11.92 -4.04 -3.40
N GLU A 49 -11.72 -4.91 -2.40
CA GLU A 49 -12.78 -5.44 -1.54
C GLU A 49 -13.51 -4.35 -0.74
N ARG A 50 -12.88 -3.18 -0.59
CA ARG A 50 -13.46 -2.01 0.07
C ARG A 50 -14.07 -1.09 -0.97
N GLU A 51 -15.40 -0.93 -0.91
CA GLU A 51 -16.14 -0.01 -1.79
C GLU A 51 -15.48 1.38 -1.83
N GLU A 52 -15.12 1.92 -0.65
CA GLU A 52 -14.32 3.13 -0.52
C GLU A 52 -13.37 3.05 0.69
N LEU A 53 -12.16 3.60 0.56
CA LEU A 53 -11.26 3.72 1.72
C LEU A 53 -11.70 4.92 2.58
N THR A 54 -11.78 4.73 3.90
CA THR A 54 -12.02 5.83 4.83
C THR A 54 -10.82 6.78 4.89
N ALA A 55 -11.02 7.96 5.49
CA ALA A 55 -9.95 8.91 5.77
C ALA A 55 -8.79 8.26 6.56
N GLU A 56 -9.13 7.52 7.61
CA GLU A 56 -8.19 6.78 8.47
C GLU A 56 -7.43 5.71 7.69
N GLN A 57 -8.12 4.93 6.85
CA GLN A 57 -7.50 3.94 5.99
C GLN A 57 -6.55 4.57 4.97
N CYS A 58 -6.90 5.73 4.42
CA CYS A 58 -5.99 6.47 3.54
C CYS A 58 -4.71 6.91 4.28
N GLN A 59 -4.84 7.41 5.51
CA GLN A 59 -3.69 7.80 6.33
C GLN A 59 -2.82 6.59 6.69
N ALA A 60 -3.42 5.49 7.13
CA ALA A 60 -2.72 4.26 7.49
C ALA A 60 -1.93 3.69 6.32
N VAL A 61 -2.55 3.58 5.13
CA VAL A 61 -1.89 3.08 3.92
C VAL A 61 -0.77 4.01 3.46
N TYR A 62 -0.99 5.33 3.55
CA TYR A 62 0.04 6.29 3.19
C TYR A 62 1.26 6.16 4.10
N ALA A 63 1.04 6.08 5.43
CA ALA A 63 2.11 5.87 6.40
C ALA A 63 2.83 4.53 6.19
N LEU A 64 2.09 3.48 5.85
CA LEU A 64 2.64 2.19 5.48
C LEU A 64 3.58 2.29 4.27
N GLY A 65 3.14 3.01 3.23
CA GLY A 65 3.96 3.25 2.05
C GLY A 65 5.17 4.16 2.30
N GLU A 66 5.08 5.12 3.23
CA GLU A 66 6.23 5.92 3.67
C GLU A 66 7.30 5.05 4.32
N ALA A 67 6.89 4.11 5.18
CA ALA A 67 7.78 3.22 5.93
C ALA A 67 8.26 1.99 5.15
N ASP A 68 7.69 1.68 3.97
CA ASP A 68 8.05 0.48 3.21
C ASP A 68 9.50 0.58 2.67
N PRO A 69 10.35 -0.44 2.90
CA PRO A 69 11.73 -0.44 2.42
C PRO A 69 11.84 -0.53 0.89
N ASP A 70 10.84 -1.10 0.20
CA ASP A 70 10.76 -1.04 -1.26
C ASP A 70 10.16 0.32 -1.65
N THR A 71 11.04 1.25 -2.07
CA THR A 71 10.63 2.62 -2.42
C THR A 71 9.58 2.65 -3.54
N ASN A 72 9.60 1.70 -4.47
CA ASN A 72 8.63 1.67 -5.58
C ASN A 72 7.26 1.20 -5.08
N LEU A 73 7.22 0.13 -4.29
CA LEU A 73 6.00 -0.35 -3.66
C LEU A 73 5.41 0.72 -2.73
N GLY A 74 6.23 1.30 -1.86
CA GLY A 74 5.81 2.36 -0.96
C GLY A 74 5.28 3.59 -1.71
N THR A 75 5.93 4.00 -2.80
CA THR A 75 5.45 5.07 -3.68
C THR A 75 4.08 4.73 -4.26
N ALA A 76 3.88 3.51 -4.76
CA ALA A 76 2.61 3.08 -5.32
C ALA A 76 1.47 3.12 -4.28
N MET A 77 1.73 2.66 -3.05
CA MET A 77 0.75 2.69 -1.95
C MET A 77 0.39 4.13 -1.55
N MET A 78 1.40 5.01 -1.41
CA MET A 78 1.17 6.43 -1.13
C MET A 78 0.33 7.10 -2.22
N CYS A 79 0.67 6.89 -3.50
CA CYS A 79 -0.10 7.43 -4.62
C CYS A 79 -1.53 6.88 -4.64
N HIS A 80 -1.72 5.59 -4.35
CA HIS A 80 -3.05 4.97 -4.27
C HIS A 80 -3.92 5.66 -3.22
N ALA A 81 -3.39 5.90 -2.01
CA ALA A 81 -4.11 6.61 -0.95
C ALA A 81 -4.55 8.02 -1.40
N LEU A 82 -3.67 8.76 -2.08
CA LEU A 82 -3.96 10.12 -2.56
C LEU A 82 -5.05 10.16 -3.65
N LEU A 83 -5.13 9.12 -4.47
CA LEU A 83 -6.10 8.98 -5.55
C LEU A 83 -7.49 8.56 -5.04
N ARG A 84 -7.64 8.14 -3.78
CA ARG A 84 -8.98 7.86 -3.20
C ARG A 84 -9.79 9.13 -3.03
N ARG A 85 -11.10 9.04 -3.24
CA ARG A 85 -12.02 10.19 -3.22
C ARG A 85 -12.13 10.79 -1.82
N ARG A 86 -12.19 9.97 -0.77
CA ARG A 86 -12.13 10.37 0.65
C ARG A 86 -10.73 10.64 1.21
N CYS A 87 -9.71 10.78 0.38
CA CYS A 87 -8.37 11.15 0.85
C CYS A 87 -8.42 12.50 1.59
N PRO A 88 -7.97 12.57 2.85
CA PRO A 88 -8.01 13.80 3.64
C PRO A 88 -7.18 14.95 3.02
N PRO A 89 -7.67 16.21 3.04
CA PRO A 89 -6.95 17.36 2.47
C PRO A 89 -5.58 17.61 3.10
N ASP A 90 -5.46 17.41 4.41
CA ASP A 90 -4.22 17.50 5.18
C ASP A 90 -3.19 16.46 4.73
N LEU A 91 -3.63 15.24 4.43
CA LEU A 91 -2.75 14.20 3.87
C LEU A 91 -2.21 14.60 2.50
N ARG A 92 -3.04 15.21 1.64
CA ARG A 92 -2.58 15.76 0.35
C ARG A 92 -1.61 16.92 0.54
N ALA A 93 -1.87 17.81 1.48
CA ALA A 93 -0.98 18.92 1.78
C ALA A 93 0.40 18.41 2.24
N ARG A 94 0.43 17.40 3.14
CA ARG A 94 1.66 16.71 3.56
C ARG A 94 2.40 16.09 2.37
N ALA A 95 1.66 15.40 1.48
CA ALA A 95 2.24 14.71 0.34
C ALA A 95 2.93 15.62 -0.68
N ARG A 96 2.59 16.92 -0.73
CA ARG A 96 3.30 17.90 -1.57
C ARG A 96 4.74 18.12 -1.13
N GLY A 97 5.06 17.88 0.15
CA GLY A 97 6.41 17.93 0.71
C GLY A 97 7.21 16.63 0.59
N SER A 98 6.66 15.57 0.01
CA SER A 98 7.36 14.26 -0.08
C SER A 98 8.60 14.34 -0.96
N ASP A 99 9.69 13.66 -0.60
CA ASP A 99 10.88 13.53 -1.46
C ASP A 99 10.61 12.71 -2.73
N ARG A 100 9.54 11.91 -2.74
CA ARG A 100 9.15 11.06 -3.87
C ARG A 100 8.41 11.89 -4.91
N ALA A 101 9.06 12.16 -6.06
CA ALA A 101 8.51 13.04 -7.10
C ALA A 101 7.12 12.60 -7.62
N ALA A 102 6.88 11.28 -7.73
CA ALA A 102 5.57 10.76 -8.12
C ALA A 102 4.48 11.12 -7.10
N VAL A 103 4.77 11.00 -5.80
CA VAL A 103 3.84 11.37 -4.72
C VAL A 103 3.49 12.84 -4.79
N ARG A 104 4.49 13.73 -4.95
CA ARG A 104 4.24 15.18 -5.09
C ARG A 104 3.33 15.49 -6.26
N ARG A 105 3.59 14.88 -7.43
CA ARG A 105 2.76 15.05 -8.63
C ARG A 105 1.33 14.58 -8.38
N THR A 106 1.16 13.40 -7.79
CA THR A 106 -0.17 12.85 -7.49
C THR A 106 -0.94 13.74 -6.51
N ALA A 107 -0.28 14.33 -5.52
CA ALA A 107 -0.89 15.27 -4.57
C ALA A 107 -1.38 16.58 -5.22
N ALA A 108 -0.98 16.87 -6.45
CA ALA A 108 -1.37 18.06 -7.21
C ALA A 108 -2.46 17.80 -8.27
N LEU A 109 -2.85 16.54 -8.52
CA LEU A 109 -3.81 16.17 -9.58
C LEU A 109 -5.28 16.47 -9.25
N ARG A 110 -5.60 17.00 -8.06
CA ARG A 110 -6.97 17.25 -7.60
C ARG A 110 -7.10 18.54 -6.83
#